data_AF-A0A356K086-F1
#
_entry.id   AF-A0A356K086-F1
#
_cell.length_a   1.000
_cell.length_b   1.000
_cell.length_c   1.000
_cell.angle_alpha   90.00
_cell.angle_beta   90.00
_cell.angle_gamma   90.00
#
_symmetry.space_group_name_H-M   'P 1'
#
loop_
_entity.id
_entity.type
_entity.pdbx_description
1 polymer ?
#
loop_
_entity_poly.entity_id
_entity_poly.type
_entity_poly.pdbx_seq_one_letter_code
_entity_poly.pdbx_strand_id
1 'polypeptide(L)'
;MKRLRCVVFASSIKHGGRCIVAKDFDSKKWFRFVSDENGSAIPYEKAMFYNDLYKKSYYLIPLKVVSFPIDSESPILGQPENVILGNGAINQVEPFVINDISSFLDNPDDLWGKGDCVPDKDVSTITQSIYLIKPKNAKLESEINEFDGKTKRYVSFKYNMIDYSLPCTDPKFDSLLKENFSVQALCISLGENFNGYHYKIVASVL
;
A
#
# COMPACT_ATOMS: atom_id res chain seq x y z
N MET A 1 11.05 14.38 18.42
CA MET A 1 10.71 13.38 17.39
C MET A 1 9.39 13.75 16.75
N LYS A 2 9.36 13.92 15.43
CA LYS A 2 8.15 14.28 14.70
C LYS A 2 7.24 13.05 14.58
N ARG A 3 5.93 13.27 14.62
CA ARG A 3 4.93 12.22 14.43
C ARG A 3 3.93 12.64 13.37
N LEU A 4 3.48 11.67 12.59
CA LEU A 4 2.44 11.86 11.58
C LEU A 4 1.17 11.14 12.02
N ARG A 5 0.03 11.81 11.94
CA ARG A 5 -1.28 11.19 12.19
C ARG A 5 -1.83 10.77 10.82
N CYS A 6 -1.86 9.47 10.57
CA CYS A 6 -2.16 8.95 9.24
C CYS A 6 -3.26 7.90 9.26
N VAL A 7 -3.99 7.82 8.15
CA VAL A 7 -4.85 6.69 7.81
C VAL A 7 -4.06 5.69 6.99
N VAL A 8 -4.02 4.45 7.47
CA VAL A 8 -3.36 3.33 6.78
C VAL A 8 -4.23 2.83 5.63
N PHE A 9 -3.67 2.75 4.43
CA PHE A 9 -4.37 2.19 3.26
C PHE A 9 -3.78 0.87 2.77
N ALA A 10 -2.53 0.55 3.14
CA ALA A 10 -1.96 -0.76 2.91
C ALA A 10 -0.96 -1.16 4.00
N SER A 11 -0.92 -2.46 4.27
CA SER A 11 0.10 -3.14 5.09
C SER A 11 0.41 -4.47 4.41
N SER A 12 1.06 -4.41 3.25
CA SER A 12 1.28 -5.56 2.37
C SER A 12 2.56 -6.32 2.73
N ILE A 13 2.68 -7.56 2.24
CA ILE A 13 3.85 -8.41 2.50
C ILE A 13 4.94 -8.12 1.46
N LYS A 14 6.17 -7.84 1.90
CA LYS A 14 7.35 -7.64 1.04
C LYS A 14 8.58 -8.29 1.70
N HIS A 15 9.20 -9.28 1.04
CA HIS A 15 10.44 -9.96 1.49
C HIS A 15 10.45 -10.41 2.97
N GLY A 16 9.33 -10.90 3.50
CA GLY A 16 9.21 -11.32 4.91
C GLY A 16 8.94 -10.19 5.90
N GLY A 17 9.01 -8.92 5.46
CA GLY A 17 8.56 -7.74 6.19
C GLY A 17 7.23 -7.17 5.67
N ARG A 18 6.97 -5.90 6.02
CA ARG A 18 5.77 -5.15 5.64
C ARG A 18 6.13 -3.89 4.87
N CYS A 19 5.36 -3.62 3.81
CA CYS A 19 5.29 -2.30 3.20
C CYS A 19 4.05 -1.60 3.74
N ILE A 20 4.24 -0.50 4.47
CA ILE A 20 3.13 0.26 5.06
C ILE A 20 2.98 1.55 4.29
N VAL A 21 1.75 1.81 3.86
CA VAL A 21 1.41 3.00 3.09
C VAL A 21 0.20 3.67 3.72
N ALA A 22 0.30 4.98 3.93
CA ALA A 22 -0.71 5.76 4.63
C ALA A 22 -0.81 7.18 4.05
N LYS A 23 -1.98 7.81 4.17
CA LYS A 23 -2.11 9.25 3.97
C LYS A 23 -2.15 9.97 5.30
N ASP A 24 -1.54 11.14 5.37
CA ASP A 24 -1.80 12.10 6.43
C ASP A 24 -3.32 12.31 6.59
N PHE A 25 -3.79 12.34 7.83
CA PHE A 25 -5.21 12.41 8.11
C PHE A 25 -5.83 13.71 7.60
N ASP A 26 -5.10 14.82 7.70
CA ASP A 26 -5.60 16.15 7.39
C ASP A 26 -5.21 16.58 5.97
N SER A 27 -3.91 16.62 5.67
CA SER A 27 -3.38 17.10 4.37
C SER A 27 -3.53 16.10 3.23
N LYS A 28 -3.85 14.83 3.52
CA LYS A 28 -3.95 13.74 2.54
C LYS A 28 -2.64 13.41 1.80
N LYS A 29 -1.50 13.98 2.21
CA LYS A 29 -0.17 13.66 1.67
C LYS A 29 0.14 12.18 1.89
N TRP A 30 0.65 11.51 0.85
CA TRP A 30 1.09 10.13 0.93
C TRP A 30 2.40 9.96 1.70
N PHE A 31 2.51 8.83 2.39
CA PHE A 31 3.72 8.36 3.04
C PHE A 31 3.86 6.85 2.84
N ARG A 32 5.04 6.43 2.36
CA ARG A 32 5.48 5.03 2.38
C ARG A 32 6.52 4.88 3.49
N PHE A 33 6.19 4.09 4.51
CA PHE A 33 7.14 3.87 5.60
C PHE A 33 8.11 2.76 5.24
N VAL A 34 9.41 3.04 5.42
CA VAL A 34 10.52 2.14 5.13
C VAL A 34 11.43 2.00 6.36
N SER A 35 12.23 0.94 6.43
CA SER A 35 13.12 0.71 7.57
C SER A 35 14.46 1.45 7.49
N ASP A 36 14.89 1.82 6.29
CA ASP A 36 16.17 2.47 6.00
C ASP A 36 16.12 3.27 4.70
N GLU A 37 17.24 3.91 4.34
CA GLU A 37 17.40 4.73 3.16
C GLU A 37 17.34 3.98 1.81
N ASN A 38 17.40 2.65 1.84
CA ASN A 38 17.30 1.82 0.63
C ASN A 38 15.86 1.43 0.29
N GLY A 39 14.87 1.86 1.09
CA GLY A 39 13.46 1.50 0.87
C GLY A 39 13.09 0.10 1.39
N SER A 40 13.91 -0.46 2.29
CA SER A 40 13.70 -1.79 2.84
C SER A 40 12.36 -1.95 3.57
N ALA A 41 11.83 -3.16 3.52
CA ALA A 41 10.58 -3.52 4.18
C ALA A 41 10.70 -3.39 5.70
N ILE A 42 9.63 -2.93 6.35
CA ILE A 42 9.59 -2.82 7.82
C ILE A 42 9.52 -4.23 8.43
N PRO A 43 10.39 -4.56 9.40
CA PRO A 43 10.30 -5.82 10.13
C PRO A 43 8.91 -6.00 10.77
N TYR A 44 8.42 -7.23 10.77
CA TYR A 44 7.05 -7.55 11.17
C TYR A 44 6.69 -7.02 12.57
N GLU A 45 7.60 -7.18 13.53
CA GLU A 45 7.48 -6.74 14.91
C GLU A 45 7.43 -5.21 15.07
N LYS A 46 7.97 -4.46 14.10
CA LYS A 46 7.90 -3.00 14.04
C LYS A 46 6.66 -2.49 13.29
N ALA A 47 6.00 -3.35 12.50
CA ALA A 47 4.81 -3.04 11.72
C ALA A 47 3.49 -3.24 12.52
N MET A 48 3.51 -2.91 13.81
CA MET A 48 2.40 -3.07 14.73
C MET A 48 2.07 -1.75 15.41
N PHE A 49 0.79 -1.52 15.72
CA PHE A 49 0.39 -0.37 16.53
C PHE A 49 0.12 -0.81 17.97
N TYR A 50 0.50 0.05 18.91
CA TYR A 50 0.22 -0.10 20.33
C TYR A 50 -1.15 0.49 20.65
N ASN A 51 -1.97 -0.30 21.32
CA ASN A 51 -3.23 0.14 21.90
C ASN A 51 -3.02 0.35 23.40
N ASP A 52 -3.20 1.60 23.85
CA ASP A 52 -2.93 1.99 25.23
C ASP A 52 -3.98 1.44 26.22
N LEU A 53 -5.23 1.25 25.78
CA LEU A 53 -6.30 0.71 26.62
C LEU A 53 -6.04 -0.76 27.01
N TYR A 54 -5.59 -1.58 26.07
CA TYR A 54 -5.30 -3.00 26.29
C TYR A 54 -3.84 -3.28 26.62
N LYS A 55 -2.99 -2.25 26.65
CA LYS A 55 -1.54 -2.33 26.85
C LYS A 55 -0.87 -3.39 25.96
N LYS A 56 -1.32 -3.49 24.71
CA LYS A 56 -0.93 -4.55 23.76
C LYS A 56 -0.74 -4.02 22.35
N SER A 57 0.18 -4.63 21.61
CA SER A 57 0.40 -4.35 20.18
C SER A 57 -0.47 -5.25 19.29
N TYR A 58 -0.97 -4.67 18.22
CA TYR A 58 -1.82 -5.33 17.22
C TYR A 58 -1.30 -5.07 15.81
N TYR A 59 -1.66 -5.95 14.88
CA TYR A 59 -1.29 -5.79 13.48
C TYR A 59 -1.91 -4.52 12.90
N LEU A 60 -1.08 -3.78 12.18
CA LEU A 60 -1.57 -2.66 11.40
C LEU A 60 -2.36 -3.19 10.20
N ILE A 61 -3.63 -2.81 10.13
CA ILE A 61 -4.54 -3.15 9.04
C ILE A 61 -5.08 -1.86 8.40
N PRO A 62 -5.55 -1.92 7.14
CA PRO A 62 -6.13 -0.75 6.50
C PRO A 62 -7.29 -0.12 7.26
N LEU A 63 -7.56 1.16 6.95
CA LEU A 63 -8.59 2.03 7.52
C LEU A 63 -8.40 2.42 8.99
N LYS A 64 -7.27 2.05 9.60
CA LYS A 64 -6.90 2.51 10.94
C LYS A 64 -6.22 3.86 10.89
N VAL A 65 -6.54 4.72 11.86
CA VAL A 65 -5.83 5.97 12.10
C VAL A 65 -4.86 5.75 13.25
N VAL A 66 -3.59 6.02 12.96
CA VAL A 66 -2.50 5.84 13.92
C VAL A 66 -1.55 7.01 13.84
N SER A 67 -0.76 7.19 14.89
CA SER A 67 0.36 8.11 14.91
C SER A 67 1.66 7.35 14.66
N PHE A 68 2.36 7.68 13.58
CA PHE A 68 3.68 7.12 13.25
C PHE A 68 4.80 8.01 13.77
N PRO A 69 5.83 7.46 14.45
CA PRO A 69 7.09 8.17 14.60
C PRO A 69 7.80 8.23 13.25
N ILE A 70 8.35 9.39 12.89
CA ILE A 70 9.18 9.54 11.70
C ILE A 70 10.56 10.06 12.08
N ASP A 71 11.57 9.53 11.39
CA ASP A 71 12.93 10.03 11.49
C ASP A 71 13.18 11.11 10.43
N SER A 72 13.13 10.72 9.15
CA SER A 72 13.47 11.58 8.02
C SER A 72 12.71 11.19 6.74
N GLU A 73 12.62 12.12 5.79
CA GLU A 73 12.21 11.82 4.42
C GLU A 73 13.37 11.11 3.71
N SER A 74 13.08 10.07 2.92
CA SER A 74 14.09 9.26 2.23
C SER A 74 13.60 8.79 0.86
N PRO A 75 13.32 9.73 -0.05
CA PRO A 75 12.84 9.41 -1.39
C PRO A 75 13.87 8.57 -2.15
N ILE A 76 13.40 7.54 -2.85
CA ILE A 76 14.19 6.81 -3.84
C ILE A 76 13.56 6.96 -5.23
N LEU A 77 14.33 6.63 -6.27
CA LEU A 77 13.85 6.72 -7.65
C LEU A 77 12.55 5.89 -7.82
N GLY A 78 11.49 6.56 -8.28
CA GLY A 78 10.17 5.97 -8.45
C GLY A 78 9.34 5.79 -7.17
N GLN A 79 9.84 6.20 -5.99
CA GLN A 79 9.11 6.20 -4.72
C GLN A 79 9.41 7.49 -3.92
N PRO A 80 8.90 8.64 -4.38
CA PRO A 80 9.16 9.94 -3.75
C PRO A 80 8.54 10.08 -2.34
N GLU A 81 7.60 9.22 -1.94
CA GLU A 81 6.87 9.32 -0.67
C GLU A 81 7.54 8.59 0.49
N ASN A 82 8.73 8.03 0.27
CA ASN A 82 9.43 7.24 1.28
C ASN A 82 9.82 8.09 2.49
N VAL A 83 9.51 7.57 3.68
CA VAL A 83 9.92 8.12 4.97
C VAL A 83 10.44 7.00 5.86
N ILE A 84 11.55 7.26 6.55
CA ILE A 84 12.13 6.29 7.47
C ILE A 84 11.27 6.26 8.75
N LEU A 85 10.79 5.07 9.10
CA LEU A 85 10.04 4.84 10.34
C LEU A 85 10.96 5.15 11.53
N GLY A 86 10.55 6.13 12.34
CA GLY A 86 11.33 6.55 13.50
C GLY A 86 11.29 5.54 14.64
N ASN A 87 12.18 5.72 15.61
CA ASN A 87 12.19 4.91 16.82
C ASN A 87 10.94 5.15 17.69
N GLY A 88 10.39 4.10 18.29
CA GLY A 88 9.22 4.18 19.18
C GLY A 88 7.96 3.54 18.61
N ALA A 89 6.90 3.49 19.41
CA ALA A 89 5.66 2.81 19.03
C ALA A 89 4.85 3.62 18.01
N ILE A 90 4.25 2.92 17.05
CA ILE A 90 3.08 3.40 16.31
C ILE A 90 1.91 3.34 17.30
N ASN A 91 1.18 4.43 17.50
CA ASN A 91 0.13 4.49 18.52
C ASN A 91 -1.24 4.63 17.86
N GLN A 92 -2.24 3.92 18.39
CA GLN A 92 -3.63 4.24 18.11
C GLN A 92 -3.94 5.69 18.54
N VAL A 93 -4.71 6.41 17.72
CA VAL A 93 -5.20 7.76 18.01
C VAL A 93 -6.66 7.90 17.57
N GLU A 94 -7.37 8.91 18.09
CA GLU A 94 -8.75 9.16 17.71
C GLU A 94 -8.87 10.00 16.42
N PRO A 95 -9.88 9.73 15.55
CA PRO A 95 -10.71 8.53 15.58
C PRO A 95 -9.89 7.31 15.16
N PHE A 96 -10.01 6.15 15.80
CA PHE A 96 -9.15 5.00 15.45
C PHE A 96 -9.48 4.37 14.07
N VAL A 97 -10.69 4.58 13.55
CA VAL A 97 -11.15 3.98 12.29
C VAL A 97 -11.83 5.05 11.46
N ILE A 98 -11.61 4.99 10.15
CA ILE A 98 -12.45 5.71 9.19
C ILE A 98 -13.38 4.72 8.47
N ASN A 99 -14.61 5.16 8.21
CA ASN A 99 -15.60 4.40 7.44
C ASN A 99 -15.84 5.00 6.05
N ASP A 100 -15.54 6.28 5.87
CA ASP A 100 -15.67 6.98 4.60
C ASP A 100 -14.27 7.30 4.05
N ILE A 101 -13.96 6.69 2.90
CA ILE A 101 -12.68 6.86 2.20
C ILE A 101 -12.76 7.86 1.03
N SER A 102 -13.94 8.44 0.76
CA SER A 102 -14.19 9.29 -0.41
C SER A 102 -13.21 10.47 -0.50
N SER A 103 -12.95 11.14 0.62
CA SER A 103 -12.00 12.27 0.71
C SER A 103 -10.52 11.87 0.58
N PHE A 104 -10.21 10.57 0.51
CA PHE A 104 -8.87 10.05 0.36
C PHE A 104 -8.61 9.48 -1.04
N LEU A 105 -9.62 9.40 -1.91
CA LEU A 105 -9.44 8.89 -3.27
C LEU A 105 -8.56 9.82 -4.11
N ASP A 106 -7.61 9.22 -4.81
CA ASP A 106 -6.86 9.85 -5.90
C ASP A 106 -7.62 9.70 -7.22
N ASN A 107 -7.39 10.64 -8.14
CA ASN A 107 -8.01 10.64 -9.46
C ASN A 107 -6.96 10.88 -10.57
N PRO A 108 -5.91 10.05 -10.67
CA PRO A 108 -4.97 10.17 -11.79
C PRO A 108 -5.65 9.82 -13.12
N ASP A 109 -5.09 10.28 -14.24
CA ASP A 109 -5.62 9.94 -15.57
C ASP A 109 -5.45 8.45 -15.87
N ASP A 110 -4.33 7.86 -15.44
CA ASP A 110 -4.04 6.44 -15.53
C ASP A 110 -3.18 5.96 -14.34
N LEU A 111 -2.77 4.70 -14.36
CA LEU A 111 -1.88 4.13 -13.35
C LEU A 111 -0.45 4.03 -13.88
N TRP A 112 0.15 5.18 -14.21
CA TRP A 112 1.48 5.27 -14.84
C TRP A 112 1.52 4.53 -16.18
N GLY A 113 0.57 4.86 -17.04
CA GLY A 113 0.36 4.23 -18.34
C GLY A 113 -0.42 2.92 -18.29
N LYS A 114 -0.38 2.19 -19.42
CA LYS A 114 -1.03 0.89 -19.62
C LYS A 114 -0.16 -0.26 -19.12
N GLY A 115 -0.74 -1.45 -19.01
CA GLY A 115 -0.04 -2.66 -18.55
C GLY A 115 0.27 -2.65 -17.05
N ASP A 116 1.08 -3.60 -16.63
CA ASP A 116 1.40 -3.92 -15.24
C ASP A 116 2.75 -3.40 -14.76
N CYS A 117 3.50 -2.69 -15.60
CA CYS A 117 4.81 -2.17 -15.23
C CYS A 117 5.15 -0.85 -15.95
N VAL A 118 6.18 -0.19 -15.45
CA VAL A 118 6.81 1.01 -16.01
C VAL A 118 8.30 0.70 -16.23
N PRO A 119 8.89 0.97 -17.41
CA PRO A 119 10.33 0.83 -17.60
C PRO A 119 11.10 1.78 -16.68
N ASP A 120 12.21 1.32 -16.09
CA ASP A 120 13.05 2.11 -15.16
C ASP A 120 13.50 3.45 -15.76
N LYS A 121 13.85 3.45 -17.05
CA LYS A 121 14.22 4.67 -17.79
C LYS A 121 13.14 5.77 -17.78
N ASP A 122 11.87 5.39 -17.61
CA ASP A 122 10.72 6.30 -17.65
C ASP A 122 10.28 6.73 -16.23
N VAL A 123 10.82 6.09 -15.18
CA VAL A 123 10.39 6.26 -13.78
C VAL A 123 10.79 7.62 -13.19
N SER A 124 11.79 8.29 -13.79
CA SER A 124 12.25 9.62 -13.34
C SER A 124 11.17 10.71 -13.40
N THR A 125 10.12 10.48 -14.19
CA THR A 125 8.97 11.39 -14.33
C THR A 125 7.87 11.17 -13.29
N ILE A 126 7.99 10.12 -12.46
CA ILE A 126 6.97 9.72 -11.50
C ILE A 126 7.07 10.59 -10.25
N THR A 127 6.07 11.45 -10.04
CA THR A 127 5.97 12.34 -8.86
C THR A 127 5.15 11.75 -7.71
N GLN A 128 4.42 10.65 -7.97
CA GLN A 128 3.63 9.91 -6.99
C GLN A 128 3.60 8.44 -7.39
N SER A 129 4.00 7.54 -6.50
CA SER A 129 4.15 6.09 -6.69
C SER A 129 3.03 5.27 -6.06
N ILE A 130 2.03 5.94 -5.49
CA ILE A 130 0.93 5.32 -4.77
C ILE A 130 -0.38 6.01 -5.16
N TYR A 131 -1.41 5.22 -5.46
CA TYR A 131 -2.77 5.73 -5.66
C TYR A 131 -3.79 4.94 -4.84
N LEU A 132 -4.79 5.65 -4.32
CA LEU A 132 -6.02 5.06 -3.81
C LEU A 132 -7.14 5.35 -4.80
N ILE A 133 -7.54 4.36 -5.60
CA ILE A 133 -8.53 4.58 -6.66
C ILE A 133 -9.81 3.81 -6.39
N LYS A 134 -10.91 4.31 -6.97
CA LYS A 134 -12.16 3.57 -7.07
C LYS A 134 -12.20 2.82 -8.41
N PRO A 135 -12.05 1.49 -8.43
CA PRO A 135 -12.07 0.73 -9.67
C PRO A 135 -13.51 0.55 -10.19
N LYS A 136 -13.65 0.18 -11.46
CA LYS A 136 -14.88 -0.40 -12.02
C LYS A 136 -14.67 -1.89 -12.27
N ASN A 137 -15.70 -2.69 -11.98
CA ASN A 137 -15.73 -4.13 -12.25
C ASN A 137 -14.52 -4.89 -11.70
N ALA A 138 -14.07 -4.55 -10.49
CA ALA A 138 -12.94 -5.23 -9.87
C ALA A 138 -13.29 -6.70 -9.53
N LYS A 139 -12.38 -7.61 -9.86
CA LYS A 139 -12.49 -9.04 -9.57
C LYS A 139 -11.18 -9.54 -8.98
N LEU A 140 -11.28 -10.31 -7.90
CA LEU A 140 -10.14 -11.01 -7.31
C LEU A 140 -10.02 -12.36 -8.00
N GLU A 141 -8.82 -12.70 -8.44
CA GLU A 141 -8.55 -13.91 -9.21
C GLU A 141 -7.24 -14.55 -8.73
N SER A 142 -7.21 -15.88 -8.74
CA SER A 142 -6.02 -16.64 -8.36
C SER A 142 -5.80 -17.81 -9.30
N GLU A 143 -4.55 -18.03 -9.66
CA GLU A 143 -4.13 -19.13 -10.53
C GLU A 143 -2.96 -19.87 -9.88
N ILE A 144 -2.98 -21.20 -9.94
CA ILE A 144 -1.82 -21.99 -9.51
C ILE A 144 -0.84 -22.04 -10.67
N ASN A 145 0.38 -21.56 -10.45
CA ASN A 145 1.45 -21.72 -11.40
C ASN A 145 1.86 -23.19 -11.45
N GLU A 146 1.61 -23.86 -12.58
CA GLU A 146 1.90 -25.28 -12.74
C GLU A 146 3.40 -25.60 -12.65
N PHE A 147 4.29 -24.63 -12.90
CA PHE A 147 5.74 -24.84 -12.89
C PHE A 147 6.35 -24.91 -11.48
N ASP A 148 5.89 -24.08 -10.55
CA ASP A 148 6.45 -24.00 -9.19
C ASP A 148 5.42 -24.26 -8.08
N GLY A 149 4.17 -24.55 -8.45
CA GLY A 149 3.05 -24.81 -7.54
C GLY A 149 2.58 -23.58 -6.76
N LYS A 150 3.10 -22.38 -7.04
CA LYS A 150 2.74 -21.17 -6.29
C LYS A 150 1.47 -20.54 -6.83
N THR A 151 0.59 -20.15 -5.91
CA THR A 151 -0.60 -19.36 -6.25
C THR A 151 -0.21 -17.94 -6.63
N LYS A 152 -0.45 -17.56 -7.88
CA LYS A 152 -0.46 -16.18 -8.34
C LYS A 152 -1.80 -15.57 -7.95
N ARG A 153 -1.76 -14.36 -7.38
CA ARG A 153 -2.93 -13.57 -6.98
C ARG A 153 -2.95 -12.30 -7.80
N TYR A 154 -4.08 -11.98 -8.40
CA TYR A 154 -4.25 -10.76 -9.18
C TYR A 154 -5.64 -10.17 -9.00
N VAL A 155 -5.76 -8.88 -9.31
CA VAL A 155 -7.03 -8.17 -9.38
C VAL A 155 -7.18 -7.60 -10.79
N SER A 156 -8.23 -8.01 -11.48
CA SER A 156 -8.63 -7.41 -12.75
C SER A 156 -9.68 -6.33 -12.53
N PHE A 157 -9.53 -5.19 -13.19
CA PHE A 157 -10.45 -4.05 -13.06
C PHE A 157 -10.29 -3.08 -14.23
N LYS A 158 -11.27 -2.18 -14.39
CA LYS A 158 -11.21 -1.04 -15.30
C LYS A 158 -11.03 0.26 -14.52
N TYR A 159 -10.10 1.10 -14.98
CA TYR A 159 -9.91 2.46 -14.47
C TYR A 159 -9.71 3.41 -15.65
N ASN A 160 -10.50 4.50 -15.71
CA ASN A 160 -10.49 5.47 -16.83
C ASN A 160 -10.44 4.84 -18.24
N MET A 161 -11.28 3.82 -18.46
CA MET A 161 -11.40 3.05 -19.71
C MET A 161 -10.20 2.14 -20.04
N ILE A 162 -9.16 2.09 -19.20
CA ILE A 162 -8.03 1.17 -19.32
C ILE A 162 -8.33 -0.08 -18.50
N ASP A 163 -8.13 -1.24 -19.12
CA ASP A 163 -8.21 -2.53 -18.45
C ASP A 163 -6.86 -2.86 -17.80
N TYR A 164 -6.90 -3.21 -16.52
CA TYR A 164 -5.74 -3.60 -15.72
C TYR A 164 -5.94 -5.00 -15.16
N SER A 165 -4.85 -5.77 -15.11
CA SER A 165 -4.74 -7.00 -14.33
C SER A 165 -3.41 -6.93 -13.59
N LEU A 166 -3.46 -6.70 -12.28
CA LEU A 166 -2.28 -6.39 -11.48
C LEU A 166 -2.08 -7.45 -10.39
N PRO A 167 -0.83 -7.85 -10.09
CA PRO A 167 -0.55 -8.73 -8.96
C PRO A 167 -1.02 -8.10 -7.65
N CYS A 168 -1.49 -8.93 -6.72
CA CYS A 168 -2.01 -8.50 -5.43
C CYS A 168 -1.18 -9.04 -4.27
N THR A 169 -0.81 -8.14 -3.35
CA THR A 169 0.01 -8.44 -2.16
C THR A 169 -0.75 -8.21 -0.85
N ASP A 170 -2.08 -8.04 -0.93
CA ASP A 170 -2.93 -7.91 0.25
C ASP A 170 -2.89 -9.22 1.08
N PRO A 171 -2.50 -9.16 2.37
CA PRO A 171 -2.47 -10.34 3.24
C PRO A 171 -3.84 -11.01 3.44
N LYS A 172 -4.94 -10.28 3.20
CA LYS A 172 -6.32 -10.77 3.34
C LYS A 172 -6.91 -11.31 2.03
N PHE A 173 -6.16 -11.28 0.92
CA PHE A 173 -6.66 -11.64 -0.40
C PHE A 173 -7.46 -12.96 -0.41
N ASP A 174 -6.92 -14.02 0.17
CA ASP A 174 -7.57 -15.35 0.14
C ASP A 174 -8.88 -15.39 0.95
N SER A 175 -9.04 -14.54 1.97
CA SER A 175 -10.30 -14.38 2.72
C SER A 175 -11.31 -13.60 1.88
N LEU A 176 -10.87 -12.48 1.29
CA LEU A 176 -11.71 -11.60 0.47
C LEU A 176 -12.26 -12.34 -0.76
N LEU A 177 -11.43 -13.18 -1.38
CA LEU A 177 -11.82 -14.01 -2.51
C LEU A 177 -12.93 -15.00 -2.14
N LYS A 178 -12.88 -15.61 -0.95
CA LYS A 178 -13.90 -16.55 -0.46
C LYS A 178 -15.22 -15.87 -0.10
N GLU A 179 -15.15 -14.63 0.36
CA GLU A 179 -16.30 -13.87 0.87
C GLU A 179 -17.10 -13.15 -0.24
N ASN A 180 -16.71 -13.27 -1.51
CA ASN A 180 -17.27 -12.47 -2.62
C ASN A 180 -17.27 -10.97 -2.29
N PHE A 181 -16.16 -10.49 -1.73
CA PHE A 181 -16.04 -9.14 -1.21
C PHE A 181 -16.30 -8.07 -2.28
N SER A 182 -17.11 -7.07 -1.94
CA SER A 182 -17.38 -5.93 -2.82
C SER A 182 -16.26 -4.89 -2.68
N VAL A 183 -15.41 -4.80 -3.70
CA VAL A 183 -14.29 -3.85 -3.74
C VAL A 183 -14.80 -2.42 -3.86
N GLN A 184 -14.54 -1.61 -2.84
CA GLN A 184 -14.82 -0.18 -2.80
C GLN A 184 -13.66 0.66 -3.34
N ALA A 185 -12.43 0.26 -3.02
CA ALA A 185 -11.22 0.92 -3.50
C ALA A 185 -10.02 -0.04 -3.58
N LEU A 186 -9.02 0.36 -4.36
CA LEU A 186 -7.73 -0.32 -4.45
C LEU A 186 -6.63 0.66 -4.07
N CYS A 187 -5.79 0.25 -3.13
CA CYS A 187 -4.50 0.91 -2.90
C CYS A 187 -3.48 0.28 -3.84
N ILE A 188 -3.04 1.04 -4.84
CA ILE A 188 -2.11 0.60 -5.88
C ILE A 188 -0.77 1.27 -5.64
N SER A 189 0.31 0.48 -5.71
CA SER A 189 1.68 0.94 -5.53
C SER A 189 2.52 0.58 -6.74
N LEU A 190 3.40 1.47 -7.13
CA LEU A 190 4.53 1.16 -7.99
C LEU A 190 5.63 0.50 -7.13
N GLY A 191 6.18 -0.62 -7.61
CA GLY A 191 7.21 -1.40 -6.94
C GLY A 191 8.60 -0.80 -7.11
N GLU A 192 9.59 -1.47 -6.55
CA GLU A 192 11.01 -1.18 -6.80
C GLU A 192 11.41 -1.67 -8.19
N ASN A 193 12.58 -1.24 -8.64
CA ASN A 193 13.19 -1.77 -9.85
C ASN A 193 13.43 -3.28 -9.68
N PHE A 194 12.87 -4.05 -10.60
CA PHE A 194 13.15 -5.45 -10.77
C PHE A 194 13.40 -5.72 -12.25
N ASN A 195 14.63 -6.11 -12.59
CA ASN A 195 15.07 -6.38 -13.96
C ASN A 195 14.78 -5.22 -14.95
N GLY A 196 14.94 -3.96 -14.50
CA GLY A 196 14.74 -2.78 -15.34
C GLY A 196 13.28 -2.32 -15.46
N TYR A 197 12.38 -2.86 -14.64
CA TYR A 197 10.96 -2.48 -14.61
C TYR A 197 10.48 -2.25 -13.19
N HIS A 198 9.56 -1.32 -13.03
CA HIS A 198 8.80 -1.09 -11.81
C HIS A 198 7.38 -1.62 -11.99
N TYR A 199 7.01 -2.64 -11.23
CA TYR A 199 5.71 -3.31 -11.36
C TYR A 199 4.62 -2.59 -10.56
N LYS A 200 3.42 -2.50 -11.13
CA LYS A 200 2.22 -1.97 -10.51
C LYS A 200 1.56 -3.08 -9.72
N ILE A 201 1.27 -2.83 -8.45
CA ILE A 201 0.85 -3.86 -7.50
C ILE A 201 -0.38 -3.35 -6.76
N VAL A 202 -1.42 -4.19 -6.64
CA VAL A 202 -2.48 -3.96 -5.66
C VAL A 202 -1.92 -4.29 -4.28
N ALA A 203 -1.65 -3.25 -3.49
CA ALA A 203 -1.13 -3.35 -2.14
C ALA A 203 -2.24 -3.63 -1.12
N SER A 204 -3.45 -3.16 -1.38
CA SER A 204 -4.63 -3.53 -0.59
C SER A 204 -5.94 -3.44 -1.37
N VAL A 205 -6.88 -4.32 -1.01
CA VAL A 205 -8.27 -4.34 -1.46
C VAL A 205 -9.15 -3.87 -0.31
N LEU A 206 -9.91 -2.79 -0.54
CA LEU A 206 -10.76 -2.11 0.46
C LEU A 206 -12.22 -2.11 0.04
#